data_AF-A0A8T4HHH2-F1
#
_entry.id   AF-A0A8T4HHH2-F1
#
_cell.length_a   1.000
_cell.length_b   1.000
_cell.length_c   1.000
_cell.angle_alpha   90.00
_cell.angle_beta   90.00
_cell.angle_gamma   90.00
#
_symmetry.space_group_name_H-M   'P 1'
#
loop_
_entity.id
_entity.type
_entity.pdbx_description
1 polymer ?
#
loop_
_entity_poly.entity_id
_entity_poly.type
_entity_poly.pdbx_seq_one_letter_code
_entity_poly.pdbx_strand_id
1 'polypeptide(L)'
;MSSSSSEPPAGNGQWYPSEWPERIRALAAGELTPVTPRRAATVMLLRDSPEGPAVHMLRRRASMAFAGGAYAYPGGSVDPRDARAVDAAGPAATWWAERLGTDEATARAIVCAAVRETFEESGVLLAGPDPRTVVADTTGEDWEADRAALVARELSFADFLDRRGLVLRDDLLGAWARWITPEFEARRYDTYFFVAALPEGQRTRNASTEADRTVWVRPEDAAAGYDRGELLMMPPTIATLRRLTPYGTAAEALAAAAERDMAPVLARARLEDGEIVLSWPGHDEFTKRIDPA
;
A
#
# COMPACT_ATOMS: atom_id res chain seq x y z
N MET A 1 13.27 27.75 -40.76
CA MET A 1 13.00 26.31 -40.93
C MET A 1 13.23 25.64 -39.60
N SER A 2 12.15 25.07 -39.07
CA SER A 2 11.97 24.22 -37.89
C SER A 2 12.86 24.46 -36.67
N SER A 3 12.31 25.23 -35.73
CA SER A 3 12.51 25.02 -34.30
C SER A 3 12.19 23.56 -33.97
N SER A 4 13.19 22.82 -33.49
CA SER A 4 12.99 21.46 -33.00
C SER A 4 12.35 21.58 -31.61
N SER A 5 11.05 21.35 -31.56
CA SER A 5 10.33 21.10 -30.31
C SER A 5 10.88 19.80 -29.73
N SER A 6 11.78 19.88 -28.75
CA SER A 6 12.17 18.74 -27.95
C SER A 6 10.96 18.34 -27.11
N GLU A 7 10.33 17.22 -27.47
CA GLU A 7 9.41 16.54 -26.57
C GLU A 7 10.12 16.31 -25.23
N PRO A 8 9.45 16.52 -24.08
CA PRO A 8 10.02 16.15 -22.80
C PRO A 8 10.31 14.64 -22.84
N PRO A 9 11.44 14.17 -22.27
CA PRO A 9 11.72 12.74 -22.20
C PRO A 9 10.50 12.07 -21.56
N ALA A 10 9.99 11.02 -22.21
CA ALA A 10 8.86 10.24 -21.74
C ALA A 10 9.02 10.05 -20.24
N GLY A 11 8.17 10.73 -19.46
CA GLY A 11 8.24 10.63 -18.02
C GLY A 11 8.17 9.15 -17.69
N ASN A 12 9.04 8.68 -16.79
CA ASN A 12 8.92 7.35 -16.19
C ASN A 12 7.45 7.10 -15.79
N GLY A 13 7.06 5.88 -15.39
CA GLY A 13 5.68 5.53 -14.98
C GLY A 13 5.17 6.24 -13.72
N GLN A 14 5.60 7.47 -13.49
CA GLN A 14 5.35 8.39 -12.42
C GLN A 14 3.95 9.00 -12.50
N TRP A 15 3.20 8.82 -11.43
CA TRP A 15 1.94 9.53 -11.22
C TRP A 15 2.18 10.93 -10.61
N TYR A 16 2.00 11.99 -11.41
CA TYR A 16 2.06 13.39 -10.97
C TYR A 16 0.84 14.16 -11.50
N PRO A 17 -0.11 14.55 -10.64
CA PRO A 17 -1.25 15.38 -11.01
C PRO A 17 -0.87 16.78 -11.48
N SER A 18 -1.59 17.28 -12.49
CA SER A 18 -1.35 18.60 -13.09
C SER A 18 -1.62 19.77 -12.14
N GLU A 19 -2.43 19.57 -11.10
CA GLU A 19 -2.83 20.57 -10.12
C GLU A 19 -1.78 20.79 -9.01
N TRP A 20 -0.75 19.93 -8.91
CA TRP A 20 0.27 20.03 -7.86
C TRP A 20 0.98 21.38 -7.80
N PRO A 21 1.43 22.00 -8.91
CA PRO A 21 2.13 23.28 -8.86
C PRO A 21 1.33 24.40 -8.20
N GLU A 22 0.04 24.51 -8.52
CA GLU A 22 -0.87 25.50 -7.93
C GLU A 22 -1.04 25.26 -6.42
N ARG A 23 -1.30 24.01 -6.03
CA ARG A 23 -1.52 23.64 -4.63
C ARG A 23 -0.27 23.81 -3.77
N ILE A 24 0.91 23.53 -4.32
CA ILE A 24 2.19 23.78 -3.65
C ILE A 24 2.38 25.28 -3.37
N ARG A 25 2.10 26.14 -4.35
CA ARG A 25 2.20 27.60 -4.17
C ARG A 25 1.18 28.10 -3.15
N ALA A 26 -0.07 27.63 -3.21
CA ALA A 26 -1.10 27.98 -2.24
C ALA A 26 -0.71 27.57 -0.81
N LEU A 27 -0.11 26.39 -0.63
CA LEU A 27 0.41 25.96 0.67
C LEU A 27 1.54 26.87 1.15
N ALA A 28 2.50 27.21 0.28
CA ALA A 28 3.60 28.10 0.62
C ALA A 28 3.15 29.53 0.96
N ALA A 29 2.07 30.01 0.33
CA ALA A 29 1.46 31.31 0.61
C ALA A 29 0.55 31.32 1.87
N GLY A 30 0.28 30.16 2.47
CA GLY A 30 -0.64 30.04 3.60
C GLY A 30 -2.13 30.08 3.22
N GLU A 31 -2.44 29.92 1.93
CA GLU A 31 -3.80 29.91 1.38
C GLU A 31 -4.43 28.51 1.40
N LEU A 32 -3.61 27.47 1.59
CA LEU A 32 -4.03 26.08 1.71
C LEU A 32 -3.71 25.55 3.11
N THR A 33 -4.74 25.12 3.83
CA THR A 33 -4.59 24.39 5.09
C THR A 33 -4.51 22.89 4.82
N PRO A 34 -3.42 22.20 5.19
CA PRO A 34 -3.29 20.76 5.00
C PRO A 34 -4.40 19.99 5.73
N VAL A 35 -5.01 19.03 5.05
CA VAL A 35 -5.95 18.10 5.69
C VAL A 35 -5.20 17.07 6.51
N THR A 36 -5.79 16.61 7.62
CA THR A 36 -5.23 15.50 8.41
C THR A 36 -5.23 14.22 7.57
N PRO A 37 -4.09 13.49 7.46
CA PRO A 37 -4.05 12.25 6.71
C PRO A 37 -4.89 11.16 7.39
N ARG A 38 -5.65 10.40 6.59
CA ARG A 38 -6.34 9.20 7.06
C ARG A 38 -5.34 8.06 7.16
N ARG A 39 -5.39 7.25 8.21
CA ARG A 39 -4.55 6.06 8.30
C ARG A 39 -4.99 5.04 7.27
N ALA A 40 -4.02 4.36 6.67
CA ALA A 40 -4.24 3.31 5.70
C ALA A 40 -3.22 2.19 5.91
N ALA A 41 -3.58 0.98 5.48
CA ALA A 41 -2.70 -0.17 5.49
C ALA A 41 -2.73 -0.85 4.12
N THR A 42 -1.58 -1.36 3.67
CA THR A 42 -1.45 -2.06 2.40
C THR A 42 -0.46 -3.20 2.51
N VAL A 43 -0.72 -4.30 1.80
CA VAL A 43 0.06 -5.54 1.92
C VAL A 43 0.63 -5.95 0.57
N MET A 44 1.96 -6.00 0.49
CA MET A 44 2.69 -6.64 -0.60
C MET A 44 2.66 -8.14 -0.38
N LEU A 45 1.66 -8.80 -0.98
CA LEU A 45 1.52 -10.25 -0.90
C LEU A 45 2.52 -10.91 -1.85
N LEU A 46 3.35 -11.80 -1.33
CA LEU A 46 4.46 -12.45 -2.03
C LEU A 46 4.18 -13.93 -2.23
N ARG A 47 4.65 -14.48 -3.35
CA ARG A 47 4.75 -15.93 -3.55
C ARG A 47 6.06 -16.27 -4.22
N ASP A 48 6.64 -17.42 -3.91
CA ASP A 48 7.86 -17.86 -4.57
C ASP A 48 7.59 -18.39 -5.98
N SER A 49 8.56 -18.17 -6.87
CA SER A 49 8.62 -18.73 -8.22
C SER A 49 10.04 -19.23 -8.50
N PRO A 50 10.27 -20.02 -9.57
CA PRO A 50 11.61 -20.46 -9.94
C PRO A 50 12.62 -19.32 -10.16
N GLU A 51 12.14 -18.10 -10.42
CA GLU A 51 12.96 -16.92 -10.71
C GLU A 51 13.01 -15.92 -9.53
N GLY A 52 12.57 -16.34 -8.33
CA GLY A 52 12.46 -15.49 -7.14
C GLY A 52 11.02 -15.12 -6.79
N PRO A 53 10.79 -14.25 -5.79
CA PRO A 53 9.45 -13.92 -5.33
C PRO A 53 8.72 -13.06 -6.38
N ALA A 54 7.44 -13.35 -6.58
CA ALA A 54 6.51 -12.49 -7.29
C ALA A 54 5.61 -11.77 -6.27
N VAL A 55 5.26 -10.52 -6.55
CA VAL A 55 4.33 -9.72 -5.76
C VAL A 55 2.96 -9.64 -6.45
N HIS A 56 1.89 -9.71 -5.66
CA HIS A 56 0.54 -9.48 -6.15
C HIS A 56 0.27 -7.97 -6.25
N MET A 57 -0.04 -7.50 -7.45
CA MET A 57 -0.40 -6.11 -7.70
C MET A 57 -1.76 -6.03 -8.39
N LEU A 58 -2.47 -4.94 -8.14
CA LEU A 58 -3.72 -4.59 -8.82
C LEU A 58 -3.54 -3.29 -9.59
N ARG A 59 -4.23 -3.15 -10.72
CA ARG A 59 -4.33 -1.91 -11.48
C ARG A 59 -5.66 -1.26 -11.18
N ARG A 60 -5.61 -0.05 -10.62
CA ARG A 60 -6.78 0.76 -10.31
C ARG A 60 -7.53 1.12 -11.59
N ARG A 61 -8.86 1.10 -11.57
CA ARG A 61 -9.67 1.50 -12.74
C ARG A 61 -9.24 2.90 -13.21
N ALA A 62 -9.10 3.07 -14.52
CA ALA A 62 -8.72 4.36 -15.10
C ALA A 62 -9.72 5.49 -14.77
N SER A 63 -10.99 5.14 -14.52
CA SER A 63 -12.04 6.09 -14.13
C SER A 63 -11.94 6.60 -12.69
N MET A 64 -11.02 6.09 -11.87
CA MET A 64 -10.86 6.56 -10.50
C MET A 64 -10.28 7.98 -10.46
N ALA A 65 -10.90 8.84 -9.66
CA ALA A 65 -10.49 10.24 -9.50
C ALA A 65 -9.07 10.42 -8.90
N PHE A 66 -8.54 9.40 -8.22
CA PHE A 66 -7.20 9.42 -7.62
C PHE A 66 -6.44 8.16 -8.01
N ALA A 67 -5.24 8.35 -8.57
CA ALA A 67 -4.36 7.28 -9.03
C ALA A 67 -5.04 6.28 -10.01
N GLY A 68 -5.93 6.76 -10.88
CA GLY A 68 -6.55 5.93 -11.91
C GLY A 68 -5.51 5.36 -12.89
N GLY A 69 -5.60 4.06 -13.17
CA GLY A 69 -4.63 3.35 -14.02
C GLY A 69 -3.31 3.00 -13.33
N ALA A 70 -3.07 3.48 -12.10
CA ALA A 70 -1.86 3.15 -11.36
C ALA A 70 -1.93 1.74 -10.77
N TYR A 71 -0.79 1.06 -10.76
CA TYR A 71 -0.58 -0.18 -10.05
C TYR A 71 -0.37 0.11 -8.55
N ALA A 72 -1.00 -0.73 -7.73
CA ALA A 72 -0.93 -0.69 -6.28
C ALA A 72 -0.97 -2.13 -5.72
N TYR A 73 -0.91 -2.25 -4.40
CA TYR A 73 -1.15 -3.51 -3.69
C TYR A 73 -2.54 -3.47 -3.03
N PRO A 74 -3.10 -4.61 -2.61
CA PRO A 74 -4.28 -4.63 -1.74
C PRO A 74 -4.09 -3.71 -0.53
N GLY A 75 -5.08 -2.89 -0.24
CA GLY A 75 -4.99 -1.95 0.86
C GLY A 75 -6.01 -0.82 0.81
N GLY A 76 -6.31 -0.30 1.99
CA GLY A 76 -7.33 0.73 2.15
C GLY A 76 -7.20 1.48 3.45
N SER A 77 -8.21 2.31 3.73
CA SER A 77 -8.25 3.10 4.96
C SER A 77 -8.54 2.23 6.17
N VAL A 78 -7.92 2.56 7.29
CA VAL A 78 -8.30 2.00 8.59
C VAL A 78 -9.73 2.46 8.91
N ASP A 79 -10.62 1.50 9.12
CA ASP A 79 -12.00 1.73 9.51
C ASP A 79 -12.09 1.83 11.05
N PRO A 80 -12.95 2.69 11.62
CA PRO A 80 -13.15 2.73 13.07
C PRO A 80 -13.46 1.37 13.71
N ARG A 81 -14.08 0.44 12.96
CA ARG A 81 -14.38 -0.93 13.41
C ARG A 81 -13.14 -1.81 13.54
N ASP A 82 -12.04 -1.47 12.88
CA ASP A 82 -10.76 -2.18 12.99
C ASP A 82 -10.14 -2.01 14.38
N ALA A 83 -10.56 -1.01 15.15
CA ALA A 83 -10.09 -0.78 16.51
C ALA A 83 -10.66 -1.75 17.55
N ARG A 84 -11.70 -2.53 17.19
CA ARG A 84 -12.24 -3.57 18.08
C ARG A 84 -11.17 -4.64 18.31
N ALA A 85 -10.98 -5.04 19.56
CA ALA A 85 -10.07 -6.11 19.90
C ALA A 85 -10.52 -7.45 19.29
N VAL A 86 -9.56 -8.19 18.76
CA VAL A 86 -9.72 -9.55 18.21
C VAL A 86 -8.66 -10.44 18.83
N ASP A 87 -8.91 -11.74 18.87
CA ASP A 87 -7.87 -12.72 19.22
C ASP A 87 -6.80 -12.70 18.12
N ALA A 88 -5.54 -12.54 18.53
CA ALA A 88 -4.39 -12.42 17.65
C ALA A 88 -3.26 -13.37 18.09
N ALA A 89 -2.57 -13.96 17.12
CA ALA A 89 -1.53 -14.95 17.33
C ALA A 89 -0.12 -14.35 17.41
N GLY A 90 0.04 -13.11 16.96
CA GLY A 90 1.33 -12.46 16.82
C GLY A 90 1.80 -11.67 18.03
N PRO A 91 2.74 -10.74 17.79
CA PRO A 91 3.34 -9.95 18.85
C PRO A 91 2.29 -9.21 19.69
N ALA A 92 2.66 -8.92 20.93
CA ALA A 92 1.82 -8.08 21.79
C ALA A 92 1.52 -6.73 21.12
N ALA A 93 0.37 -6.14 21.42
CA ALA A 93 -0.02 -4.85 20.86
C ALA A 93 1.01 -3.73 21.17
N THR A 94 1.70 -3.82 22.30
CA THR A 94 2.83 -2.94 22.65
C THR A 94 3.97 -3.02 21.64
N TRP A 95 4.32 -4.23 21.18
CA TRP A 95 5.34 -4.42 20.16
C TRP A 95 4.93 -3.77 18.84
N TRP A 96 3.67 -3.94 18.41
CA TRP A 96 3.17 -3.28 17.20
C TRP A 96 3.13 -1.76 17.36
N ALA A 97 2.75 -1.25 18.53
CA ALA A 97 2.74 0.18 18.84
C ALA A 97 4.14 0.80 18.67
N GLU A 98 5.16 0.18 19.27
CA GLU A 98 6.55 0.58 19.13
C GLU A 98 7.02 0.46 17.66
N ARG A 99 6.75 -0.68 17.02
CA ARG A 99 7.16 -0.98 15.64
C ARG A 99 6.60 0.02 14.62
N LEU A 100 5.35 0.46 14.81
CA LEU A 100 4.63 1.38 13.93
C LEU A 100 4.72 2.85 14.37
N GLY A 101 5.35 3.11 15.52
CA GLY A 101 5.51 4.46 16.09
C GLY A 101 4.17 5.12 16.42
N THR A 102 3.28 4.40 17.11
CA THR A 102 1.95 4.86 17.50
C THR A 102 1.48 4.22 18.82
N ASP A 103 0.24 4.45 19.25
CA ASP A 103 -0.33 3.81 20.45
C ASP A 103 -0.90 2.41 20.13
N GLU A 104 -1.10 1.57 21.16
CA GLU A 104 -1.56 0.19 20.98
C GLU A 104 -2.92 0.06 20.27
N ALA A 105 -3.85 0.97 20.53
CA ALA A 105 -5.18 0.92 19.92
C ALA A 105 -5.08 1.24 18.42
N THR A 106 -4.31 2.28 18.08
CA THR A 106 -4.03 2.63 16.68
C THR A 106 -3.26 1.52 15.96
N ALA A 107 -2.25 0.93 16.59
CA ALA A 107 -1.45 -0.14 16.00
C ALA A 107 -2.29 -1.37 15.68
N ARG A 108 -3.15 -1.78 16.61
CA ARG A 108 -4.12 -2.87 16.41
C ARG A 108 -5.04 -2.60 15.22
N ALA A 109 -5.58 -1.38 15.13
CA ALA A 109 -6.45 -1.01 14.03
C ALA A 109 -5.74 -1.04 12.67
N ILE A 110 -4.48 -0.61 12.60
CA ILE A 110 -3.68 -0.66 11.37
C ILE A 110 -3.41 -2.11 10.94
N VAL A 111 -3.00 -2.97 11.87
CA VAL A 111 -2.71 -4.39 11.61
C VAL A 111 -3.98 -5.14 11.19
N CYS A 112 -5.09 -4.89 11.88
CA CYS A 112 -6.40 -5.43 11.55
C CYS A 112 -6.86 -4.99 10.14
N ALA A 113 -6.73 -3.70 9.83
CA ALA A 113 -7.02 -3.17 8.50
C ALA A 113 -6.16 -3.82 7.41
N ALA A 114 -4.86 -4.07 7.66
CA ALA A 114 -3.99 -4.72 6.70
C ALA A 114 -4.52 -6.10 6.27
N VAL A 115 -4.95 -6.93 7.24
CA VAL A 115 -5.50 -8.25 6.95
C VAL A 115 -6.90 -8.16 6.33
N ARG A 116 -7.76 -7.28 6.85
CA ARG A 116 -9.12 -7.06 6.34
C ARG A 116 -9.09 -6.65 4.87
N GLU A 117 -8.34 -5.61 4.52
CA GLU A 117 -8.22 -5.10 3.16
C GLU A 117 -7.62 -6.15 2.21
N THR A 118 -6.65 -6.94 2.69
CA THR A 118 -6.10 -8.06 1.91
C THR A 118 -7.18 -9.08 1.56
N PHE A 119 -8.05 -9.43 2.52
CA PHE A 119 -9.16 -10.36 2.29
C PHE A 119 -10.23 -9.75 1.36
N GLU A 120 -10.62 -8.50 1.61
CA GLU A 120 -11.60 -7.78 0.80
C GLU A 120 -11.18 -7.71 -0.68
N GLU A 121 -9.93 -7.35 -0.98
CA GLU A 121 -9.50 -7.09 -2.35
C GLU A 121 -8.98 -8.32 -3.10
N SER A 122 -8.34 -9.25 -2.39
CA SER A 122 -7.67 -10.39 -3.02
C SER A 122 -8.28 -11.76 -2.68
N GLY A 123 -9.16 -11.82 -1.68
CA GLY A 123 -9.69 -13.07 -1.13
C GLY A 123 -8.71 -13.83 -0.23
N VAL A 124 -7.52 -13.28 0.01
CA VAL A 124 -6.49 -13.91 0.85
C VAL A 124 -6.66 -13.48 2.31
N LEU A 125 -6.72 -14.44 3.22
CA LEU A 125 -6.98 -14.23 4.63
C LEU A 125 -5.79 -14.68 5.49
N LEU A 126 -5.22 -13.76 6.26
CA LEU A 126 -4.22 -14.06 7.29
C LEU A 126 -4.92 -14.31 8.64
N ALA A 127 -5.67 -15.40 8.71
CA ALA A 127 -6.34 -15.86 9.92
C ALA A 127 -6.51 -17.38 9.88
N GLY A 128 -6.68 -18.01 11.05
CA GLY A 128 -6.84 -19.46 11.18
C GLY A 128 -7.59 -19.86 12.44
N PRO A 129 -7.98 -21.14 12.58
CA PRO A 129 -8.68 -21.63 13.77
C PRO A 129 -7.81 -21.65 15.03
N ASP A 130 -6.49 -21.50 14.87
CA ASP A 130 -5.52 -21.51 15.97
C ASP A 130 -4.29 -20.64 15.62
N PRO A 131 -3.41 -20.34 16.60
CA PRO A 131 -2.22 -19.52 16.39
C PRO A 131 -1.14 -20.09 15.45
N ARG A 132 -1.29 -21.31 14.92
CA ARG A 132 -0.28 -22.00 14.12
C ARG A 132 -0.73 -22.26 12.69
N THR A 133 -2.02 -22.40 12.46
CA THR A 133 -2.58 -22.68 11.13
C THR A 133 -3.28 -21.47 10.52
N VAL A 134 -3.60 -21.56 9.24
CA VAL A 134 -4.38 -20.59 8.47
C VAL A 134 -5.54 -21.32 7.82
N VAL A 135 -6.60 -20.61 7.47
CA VAL A 135 -7.65 -21.14 6.61
C VAL A 135 -7.02 -21.52 5.26
N ALA A 136 -7.09 -22.78 4.87
CA ALA A 136 -6.46 -23.26 3.64
C ALA A 136 -7.20 -22.81 2.38
N ASP A 137 -8.53 -22.68 2.45
CA ASP A 137 -9.37 -22.37 1.32
C ASP A 137 -10.48 -21.37 1.69
N THR A 138 -10.44 -20.20 1.06
CA THR A 138 -11.40 -19.10 1.20
C THR A 138 -12.29 -18.97 -0.04
N THR A 139 -12.36 -20.00 -0.89
CA THR A 139 -12.99 -19.92 -2.22
C THR A 139 -14.48 -20.22 -2.27
N GLY A 140 -15.05 -20.79 -1.20
CA GLY A 140 -16.44 -21.21 -1.10
C GLY A 140 -17.45 -20.06 -1.13
N GLU A 141 -18.72 -20.37 -1.45
CA GLU A 141 -19.80 -19.38 -1.56
C GLU A 141 -20.07 -18.63 -0.25
N ASP A 142 -19.94 -19.32 0.90
CA ASP A 142 -20.08 -18.72 2.22
C ASP A 142 -18.95 -17.73 2.55
N TRP A 143 -17.72 -18.01 2.10
CA TRP A 143 -16.60 -17.07 2.22
C TRP A 143 -16.78 -15.84 1.34
N GLU A 144 -17.29 -16.03 0.13
CA GLU A 144 -17.57 -14.91 -0.77
C GLU A 144 -18.70 -14.03 -0.24
N ALA A 145 -19.76 -14.62 0.32
CA ALA A 145 -20.84 -13.86 0.98
C ALA A 145 -20.29 -13.01 2.14
N ASP A 146 -19.39 -13.55 2.94
CA ASP A 146 -18.76 -12.83 4.05
C ASP A 146 -17.85 -11.70 3.57
N ARG A 147 -17.02 -11.97 2.55
CA ARG A 147 -16.17 -10.96 1.93
C ARG A 147 -17.03 -9.82 1.36
N ALA A 148 -18.11 -10.14 0.67
CA ALA A 148 -19.04 -9.15 0.12
C ALA A 148 -19.67 -8.30 1.23
N ALA A 149 -20.06 -8.91 2.36
CA ALA A 149 -20.60 -8.19 3.52
C ALA A 149 -19.56 -7.27 4.18
N LEU A 150 -18.27 -7.67 4.23
CA LEU A 150 -17.18 -6.81 4.70
C LEU A 150 -17.00 -5.59 3.78
N VAL A 151 -16.91 -5.82 2.46
CA VAL A 151 -16.80 -4.76 1.44
C VAL A 151 -17.99 -3.80 1.49
N ALA A 152 -19.21 -4.33 1.66
CA ALA A 152 -20.44 -3.55 1.81
C ALA A 152 -20.54 -2.86 3.19
N ARG A 153 -19.61 -3.13 4.10
CA ARG A 153 -19.57 -2.61 5.47
C ARG A 153 -20.76 -3.05 6.33
N GLU A 154 -21.40 -4.16 5.98
CA GLU A 154 -22.51 -4.77 6.71
C GLU A 154 -22.03 -5.69 7.84
N LEU A 155 -20.81 -6.21 7.70
CA LEU A 155 -20.12 -7.03 8.69
C LEU A 155 -18.83 -6.33 9.12
N SER A 156 -18.50 -6.33 10.41
CA SER A 156 -17.17 -5.91 10.87
C SER A 156 -16.19 -7.08 10.77
N PHE A 157 -14.90 -6.80 10.55
CA PHE A 157 -13.91 -7.87 10.47
C PHE A 157 -13.74 -8.63 11.79
N ALA A 158 -13.88 -7.94 12.92
CA ALA A 158 -13.91 -8.58 14.23
C ALA A 158 -15.09 -9.56 14.37
N ASP A 159 -16.31 -9.16 14.01
CA ASP A 159 -17.48 -10.06 14.10
C ASP A 159 -17.38 -11.21 13.09
N PHE A 160 -16.74 -10.99 11.93
CA PHE A 160 -16.43 -12.05 10.97
C PHE A 160 -15.49 -13.11 11.57
N LEU A 161 -14.40 -12.68 12.22
CA LEU A 161 -13.46 -13.58 12.89
C LEU A 161 -14.14 -14.33 14.05
N ASP A 162 -14.86 -13.61 14.92
CA ASP A 162 -15.59 -14.18 16.06
C ASP A 162 -16.58 -15.26 15.61
N ARG A 163 -17.40 -14.96 14.58
CA ARG A 163 -18.42 -15.89 14.06
C ARG A 163 -17.80 -17.15 13.45
N ARG A 164 -16.63 -17.04 12.83
CA ARG A 164 -15.91 -18.18 12.24
C ARG A 164 -14.96 -18.87 13.22
N GLY A 165 -14.82 -18.38 14.45
CA GLY A 165 -13.89 -18.91 15.44
C GLY A 165 -12.44 -18.79 14.99
N LEU A 166 -12.08 -17.67 14.36
CA LEU A 166 -10.76 -17.44 13.79
C LEU A 166 -9.94 -16.47 14.63
N VAL A 167 -8.65 -16.77 14.71
CA VAL A 167 -7.61 -15.92 15.30
C VAL A 167 -6.90 -15.18 14.17
N LEU A 168 -6.68 -13.88 14.35
CA LEU A 168 -5.87 -13.05 13.46
C LEU A 168 -4.42 -13.54 13.47
N ARG A 169 -3.85 -13.83 12.29
CA ARG A 169 -2.45 -14.25 12.13
C ARG A 169 -1.58 -13.07 11.76
N ASP A 170 -1.55 -12.06 12.63
CA ASP A 170 -0.73 -10.87 12.46
C ASP A 170 0.78 -11.15 12.57
N ASP A 171 1.19 -12.28 13.13
CA ASP A 171 2.55 -12.80 13.05
C ASP A 171 3.03 -13.08 11.62
N LEU A 172 2.11 -13.21 10.66
CA LEU A 172 2.43 -13.39 9.24
C LEU A 172 2.69 -12.06 8.51
N LEU A 173 2.53 -10.92 9.19
CA LEU A 173 2.80 -9.59 8.65
C LEU A 173 4.18 -9.09 9.04
N GLY A 174 4.90 -8.54 8.08
CA GLY A 174 6.13 -7.78 8.31
C GLY A 174 5.95 -6.30 7.99
N ALA A 175 6.17 -5.39 8.95
CA ALA A 175 6.15 -3.95 8.69
C ALA A 175 7.32 -3.54 7.76
N TRP A 176 7.01 -2.82 6.68
CA TRP A 176 7.97 -2.58 5.59
C TRP A 176 8.35 -1.12 5.36
N ALA A 177 7.36 -0.24 5.33
CA ALA A 177 7.56 1.19 5.14
C ALA A 177 6.35 1.99 5.64
N ARG A 178 6.54 3.28 5.89
CA ARG A 178 5.46 4.23 6.17
C ARG A 178 5.59 5.45 5.26
N TRP A 179 4.52 5.80 4.57
CA TRP A 179 4.49 6.93 3.64
C TRP A 179 3.30 7.83 3.94
N ILE A 180 3.56 9.14 4.03
CA ILE A 180 2.50 10.12 4.24
C ILE A 180 2.35 10.96 2.97
N THR A 181 1.12 11.00 2.45
CA THR A 181 0.78 11.81 1.28
C THR A 181 1.13 13.28 1.50
N PRO A 182 1.67 13.99 0.49
CA PRO A 182 2.11 15.39 0.62
C PRO A 182 1.05 16.32 1.23
N GLU A 183 1.47 17.36 1.94
CA GLU A 183 0.56 18.28 2.66
C GLU A 183 -0.36 19.09 1.74
N PHE A 184 0.11 19.38 0.53
CA PHE A 184 -0.66 20.09 -0.47
C PHE A 184 -1.74 19.21 -1.11
N GLU A 185 -1.80 17.89 -0.87
CA GLU A 185 -2.82 17.02 -1.45
C GLU A 185 -4.20 17.18 -0.78
N ALA A 186 -5.27 17.09 -1.57
CA ALA A 186 -6.64 17.23 -1.06
C ALA A 186 -7.10 15.96 -0.33
N ARG A 187 -6.56 14.80 -0.73
CA ARG A 187 -6.81 13.49 -0.11
C ARG A 187 -5.49 12.96 0.39
N ARG A 188 -5.33 12.91 1.71
CA ARG A 188 -4.07 12.50 2.33
C ARG A 188 -4.25 11.19 3.09
N TYR A 189 -3.22 10.35 2.99
CA TYR A 189 -3.12 9.09 3.69
C TYR A 189 -1.79 8.99 4.43
N ASP A 190 -1.84 8.39 5.62
CA ASP A 190 -0.68 7.92 6.39
C ASP A 190 -0.69 6.39 6.26
N THR A 191 0.08 5.91 5.27
CA THR A 191 -0.04 4.54 4.78
C THR A 191 1.10 3.69 5.34
N TYR A 192 0.71 2.62 6.02
CA TYR A 192 1.60 1.58 6.55
C TYR A 192 1.66 0.42 5.55
N PHE A 193 2.84 0.14 5.04
CA PHE A 193 3.10 -0.95 4.11
C PHE A 193 3.57 -2.18 4.89
N PHE A 194 3.00 -3.33 4.57
CA PHE A 194 3.37 -4.63 5.10
C PHE A 194 3.78 -5.58 3.98
N VAL A 195 4.58 -6.58 4.31
CA VAL A 195 4.83 -7.77 3.47
C VAL A 195 4.17 -8.98 4.11
N ALA A 196 3.69 -9.90 3.29
CA ALA A 196 3.20 -11.20 3.73
C ALA A 196 3.45 -12.26 2.66
N ALA A 197 3.70 -13.50 3.05
CA ALA A 197 3.69 -14.62 2.12
C ALA A 197 2.26 -15.09 1.86
N LEU A 198 1.95 -15.48 0.63
CA LEU A 198 0.69 -16.12 0.26
C LEU A 198 0.54 -17.42 1.07
N PRO A 199 -0.52 -17.54 1.90
CA PRO A 199 -0.78 -18.77 2.65
C PRO A 199 -0.93 -19.98 1.74
N GLU A 200 -0.39 -21.12 2.15
CA GLU A 200 -0.53 -22.37 1.42
C GLU A 200 -2.02 -22.73 1.24
N GLY A 201 -2.39 -23.17 0.04
CA GLY A 201 -3.77 -23.51 -0.33
C GLY A 201 -4.60 -22.33 -0.84
N GLN A 202 -4.32 -21.10 -0.39
CA GLN A 202 -5.07 -19.92 -0.81
C GLN A 202 -4.66 -19.42 -2.20
N ARG A 203 -5.57 -18.72 -2.86
CA ARG A 203 -5.37 -18.15 -4.20
C ARG A 203 -5.95 -16.75 -4.27
N THR A 204 -5.19 -15.82 -4.84
CA THR A 204 -5.68 -14.46 -5.12
C THR A 204 -6.75 -14.47 -6.20
N ARG A 205 -7.70 -13.54 -6.11
CA ARG A 205 -8.72 -13.26 -7.11
C ARG A 205 -8.76 -11.76 -7.39
N ASN A 206 -9.27 -11.36 -8.56
CA ASN A 206 -9.65 -9.96 -8.76
C ASN A 206 -11.03 -9.75 -8.14
N ALA A 207 -11.08 -9.48 -6.84
CA ALA A 207 -12.33 -9.39 -6.08
C ALA A 207 -12.74 -7.94 -5.79
N SER A 208 -11.84 -6.98 -6.10
CA SER A 208 -12.05 -5.55 -5.95
C SER A 208 -12.85 -4.98 -7.12
N THR A 209 -13.87 -4.17 -6.81
CA THR A 209 -14.57 -3.37 -7.82
C THR A 209 -13.75 -2.15 -8.25
N GLU A 210 -12.71 -1.79 -7.50
CA GLU A 210 -11.82 -0.65 -7.76
C GLU A 210 -10.64 -1.00 -8.69
N ALA A 211 -10.39 -2.29 -8.91
CA ALA A 211 -9.37 -2.78 -9.83
C ALA A 211 -9.98 -3.29 -11.15
N ASP A 212 -9.29 -3.07 -12.28
CA ASP A 212 -9.65 -3.69 -13.56
C ASP A 212 -8.78 -4.91 -13.92
N ARG A 213 -7.64 -5.06 -13.24
CA ARG A 213 -6.69 -6.14 -13.48
C ARG A 213 -5.89 -6.44 -12.21
N THR A 214 -5.56 -7.70 -12.01
CA THR A 214 -4.54 -8.13 -11.04
C THR A 214 -3.44 -8.92 -11.75
N VAL A 215 -2.23 -8.87 -11.20
CA VAL A 215 -1.04 -9.55 -11.73
C VAL A 215 -0.19 -10.09 -10.59
N TRP A 216 0.47 -11.21 -10.87
CA TRP A 216 1.66 -11.62 -10.14
C TRP A 216 2.87 -11.28 -11.01
N VAL A 217 3.78 -10.48 -10.48
CA VAL A 217 4.94 -9.96 -11.23
C VAL A 217 6.17 -9.96 -10.34
N ARG A 218 7.35 -10.25 -10.89
CA ARG A 218 8.60 -10.13 -10.14
C ARG A 218 8.85 -8.65 -9.82
N PRO A 219 9.36 -8.31 -8.62
CA PRO A 219 9.67 -6.92 -8.28
C PRO A 219 10.57 -6.23 -9.30
N GLU A 220 11.56 -6.95 -9.85
CA GLU A 220 12.48 -6.45 -10.87
C GLU A 220 11.76 -6.12 -12.19
N ASP A 221 10.89 -7.01 -12.67
CA ASP A 221 10.15 -6.80 -13.92
C ASP A 221 9.17 -5.62 -13.80
N ALA A 222 8.51 -5.51 -12.64
CA ALA A 222 7.59 -4.41 -12.38
C ALA A 222 8.31 -3.07 -12.23
N ALA A 223 9.49 -3.05 -11.59
CA ALA A 223 10.32 -1.85 -11.52
C ALA A 223 10.83 -1.45 -12.92
N ALA A 224 11.29 -2.42 -13.72
CA ALA A 224 11.71 -2.16 -15.09
C ALA A 224 10.56 -1.67 -15.98
N GLY A 225 9.34 -2.20 -15.80
CA GLY A 225 8.14 -1.72 -16.49
C GLY A 225 7.77 -0.29 -16.10
N TYR A 226 7.95 0.09 -14.83
CA TYR A 226 7.82 1.47 -14.38
C TYR A 226 8.88 2.38 -15.04
N ASP A 227 10.14 1.95 -15.09
CA ASP A 227 11.23 2.72 -15.68
C ASP A 227 11.02 2.95 -17.19
N ARG A 228 10.38 2.00 -17.88
CA ARG A 228 9.97 2.14 -19.30
C ARG A 228 8.67 2.94 -19.49
N GLY A 229 7.99 3.37 -18.43
CA GLY A 229 6.70 4.07 -18.51
C GLY A 229 5.49 3.17 -18.81
N GLU A 230 5.65 1.84 -18.77
CA GLU A 230 4.59 0.86 -19.07
C GLU A 230 3.68 0.60 -17.87
N LEU A 231 4.22 0.72 -16.66
CA LEU A 231 3.49 0.52 -15.41
C LEU A 231 3.44 1.83 -14.63
N LEU A 232 2.30 2.51 -14.68
CA LEU A 232 2.04 3.69 -13.87
C LEU A 232 2.03 3.30 -12.38
N MET A 233 2.80 3.96 -11.54
CA MET A 233 2.88 3.76 -10.10
C MET A 233 3.06 5.09 -9.38
N MET A 234 2.56 5.14 -8.15
CA MET A 234 2.89 6.24 -7.24
C MET A 234 4.28 6.00 -6.61
N PRO A 235 5.00 7.06 -6.19
CA PRO A 235 6.30 6.95 -5.51
C PRO A 235 6.38 5.88 -4.40
N PRO A 236 5.43 5.77 -3.45
CA PRO A 236 5.48 4.73 -2.42
C PRO A 236 5.47 3.31 -3.00
N THR A 237 4.72 3.05 -4.07
CA THR A 237 4.61 1.72 -4.68
C THR A 237 5.94 1.29 -5.29
N ILE A 238 6.53 2.11 -6.17
CA ILE A 238 7.82 1.77 -6.80
C ILE A 238 8.96 1.71 -5.77
N ALA A 239 8.97 2.61 -4.78
CA ALA A 239 9.99 2.62 -3.75
C ALA A 239 9.95 1.36 -2.88
N THR A 240 8.76 0.89 -2.50
CA THR A 240 8.60 -0.35 -1.73
C THR A 240 8.85 -1.60 -2.58
N LEU A 241 8.48 -1.57 -3.85
CA LEU A 241 8.75 -2.63 -4.83
C LEU A 241 10.25 -2.85 -5.03
N ARG A 242 11.02 -1.77 -5.27
CA ARG A 242 12.47 -1.85 -5.44
C ARG A 242 13.18 -2.36 -4.19
N ARG A 243 12.63 -2.14 -3.00
CA ARG A 243 13.17 -2.71 -1.76
C ARG A 243 13.02 -4.22 -1.67
N LEU A 244 12.14 -4.84 -2.48
CA LEU A 244 11.96 -6.29 -2.53
C LEU A 244 12.96 -7.00 -3.45
N THR A 245 13.59 -6.28 -4.39
CA THR A 245 14.48 -6.89 -5.40
C THR A 245 15.68 -7.65 -4.82
N PRO A 246 16.25 -7.31 -3.65
CA PRO A 246 17.40 -8.05 -3.12
C PRO A 246 17.07 -9.44 -2.56
N TYR A 247 15.79 -9.81 -2.43
CA TYR A 247 15.39 -11.07 -1.76
C TYR A 247 15.06 -12.17 -2.77
N GLY A 248 15.63 -13.35 -2.55
CA GLY A 248 15.43 -14.53 -3.38
C GLY A 248 14.17 -15.32 -3.04
N THR A 249 13.56 -15.08 -1.88
CA THR A 249 12.29 -15.71 -1.47
C THR A 249 11.37 -14.77 -0.69
N ALA A 250 10.08 -15.10 -0.64
CA ALA A 250 9.09 -14.43 0.19
C ALA A 250 9.44 -14.51 1.68
N ALA A 251 10.02 -15.63 2.13
CA ALA A 251 10.45 -15.82 3.51
C ALA A 251 11.62 -14.89 3.88
N GLU A 252 12.60 -14.72 2.99
CA GLU A 252 13.70 -13.76 3.20
C GLU A 252 13.21 -12.32 3.27
N ALA A 253 12.28 -11.93 2.39
CA ALA A 253 11.66 -10.60 2.43
C ALA A 253 10.88 -10.38 3.74
N LEU A 254 10.12 -11.39 4.20
CA LEU A 254 9.38 -11.32 5.46
C LEU A 254 10.33 -11.20 6.66
N ALA A 255 11.40 -11.99 6.71
CA ALA A 255 12.40 -11.92 7.78
C ALA A 255 13.07 -10.53 7.85
N ALA A 256 13.40 -9.95 6.70
CA ALA A 256 14.01 -8.63 6.64
C ALA A 256 13.09 -7.49 7.11
N ALA A 257 11.78 -7.72 7.21
CA ALA A 257 10.82 -6.73 7.72
C ALA A 257 11.10 -6.35 9.20
N ALA A 258 11.73 -7.23 9.98
CA ALA A 258 12.08 -6.96 11.37
C ALA A 258 13.03 -5.76 11.54
N GLU A 259 13.90 -5.52 10.56
CA GLU A 259 14.95 -4.49 10.61
C GLU A 259 14.58 -3.20 9.84
N ARG A 260 13.38 -3.13 9.25
CA ARG A 260 13.00 -1.97 8.42
C ARG A 260 12.72 -0.72 9.25
N ASP A 261 13.28 0.40 8.83
CA ASP A 261 12.91 1.70 9.35
C ASP A 261 11.47 2.06 8.95
N MET A 262 10.66 2.42 9.95
CA MET A 262 9.27 2.85 9.80
C MET A 262 9.10 4.36 10.02
N ALA A 263 10.19 5.12 10.05
CA ALA A 263 10.15 6.56 9.95
C ALA A 263 9.32 6.97 8.71
N PRO A 264 8.36 7.90 8.87
CA PRO A 264 7.49 8.25 7.76
C PRO A 264 8.29 8.96 6.67
N VAL A 265 8.11 8.51 5.43
CA VAL A 265 8.60 9.23 4.25
C VAL A 265 7.56 10.30 3.89
N LEU A 266 7.99 11.56 3.87
CA LEU A 266 7.18 12.72 3.48
C LEU A 266 7.84 13.47 2.33
N ALA A 267 7.01 13.96 1.42
CA ALA A 267 7.46 14.88 0.39
C ALA A 267 7.81 16.24 1.00
N ARG A 268 8.82 16.90 0.43
CA ARG A 268 9.19 18.29 0.72
C ARG A 268 9.04 19.09 -0.57
N ALA A 269 8.16 20.07 -0.54
CA ALA A 269 8.06 21.07 -1.60
C ALA A 269 8.72 22.38 -1.13
N ARG A 270 9.58 22.96 -1.98
CA ARG A 270 10.25 24.24 -1.74
C ARG A 270 10.08 25.14 -2.95
N LEU A 271 10.08 26.45 -2.71
CA LEU A 271 10.21 27.46 -3.75
C LEU A 271 11.66 27.95 -3.78
N GLU A 272 12.36 27.71 -4.88
CA GLU A 272 13.75 28.13 -5.12
C GLU A 272 13.76 29.01 -6.38
N ASP A 273 14.05 30.31 -6.25
CA ASP A 273 14.10 31.26 -7.37
C ASP A 273 12.86 31.27 -8.29
N GLY A 274 11.68 30.97 -7.74
CA GLY A 274 10.40 30.88 -8.46
C GLY A 274 10.08 29.49 -9.03
N GLU A 275 11.04 28.57 -9.01
CA GLU A 275 10.89 27.15 -9.33
C GLU A 275 10.33 26.38 -8.13
N ILE A 276 9.47 25.40 -8.39
CA ILE A 276 9.07 24.43 -7.37
C ILE A 276 10.03 23.24 -7.41
N VAL A 277 10.66 22.97 -6.27
CA VAL A 277 11.47 21.77 -6.04
C VAL A 277 10.71 20.82 -5.12
N LEU A 278 10.20 19.73 -5.69
CA LEU A 278 9.51 18.67 -4.98
C LEU A 278 10.44 17.47 -4.83
N SER A 279 10.66 17.01 -3.60
CA SER A 279 11.60 15.92 -3.29
C SER A 279 11.08 15.00 -2.20
N TRP A 280 11.57 13.75 -2.17
CA TRP A 280 11.38 12.83 -1.07
C TRP A 280 12.76 12.48 -0.51
N PRO A 281 13.12 12.89 0.72
CA PRO A 281 14.42 12.60 1.29
C PRO A 281 14.75 11.10 1.26
N GLY A 282 15.93 10.74 0.76
CA GLY A 282 16.34 9.34 0.56
C GLY A 282 15.77 8.68 -0.71
N HIS A 283 15.04 9.45 -1.53
CA HIS A 283 14.38 8.99 -2.76
C HIS A 283 14.54 10.05 -3.87
N ASP A 284 15.78 10.44 -4.14
CA ASP A 284 16.12 11.53 -5.07
C ASP A 284 15.60 11.29 -6.51
N GLU A 285 15.36 10.02 -6.87
CA GLU A 285 14.75 9.60 -8.13
C GLU A 285 13.34 10.18 -8.38
N PHE A 286 12.63 10.60 -7.32
CA PHE A 286 11.31 11.24 -7.44
C PHE A 286 11.38 12.77 -7.41
N THR A 287 12.59 13.33 -7.41
CA THR A 287 12.77 14.78 -7.39
C THR A 287 12.24 15.39 -8.68
N LYS A 288 11.32 16.35 -8.55
CA LYS A 288 10.77 17.13 -9.66
C LYS A 288 11.11 18.60 -9.47
N ARG A 289 11.48 19.20 -10.59
CA ARG A 289 11.70 20.63 -10.77
C ARG A 289 10.63 21.14 -11.73
N ILE A 290 9.85 22.11 -11.28
CA ILE A 290 8.71 22.64 -12.04
C ILE A 290 8.91 24.14 -12.20
N ASP A 291 9.05 24.56 -13.46
CA ASP A 291 9.34 25.94 -13.84
C ASP A 291 8.28 26.92 -13.33
N PRO A 292 8.66 28.20 -13.12
CA PRO A 292 7.69 29.28 -12.95
C PRO A 292 6.78 29.35 -14.18
N ALA A 293 5.46 29.40 -13.93
CA ALA A 293 4.47 29.63 -14.99
C ALA A 293 4.49 31.08 -15.47
#